data_AF-A0A6P2B750-F1
#
_entry.id   AF-A0A6P2B750-F1
#
_cell.length_a   1.000
_cell.length_b   1.000
_cell.length_c   1.000
_cell.angle_alpha   90.00
_cell.angle_beta   90.00
_cell.angle_gamma   90.00
#
_symmetry.space_group_name_H-M   'P 1'
#
loop_
_entity.id
_entity.type
_entity.pdbx_description
1 polymer ?
#
loop_
_entity_poly.entity_id
_entity_poly.type
_entity_poly.pdbx_seq_one_letter_code
_entity_poly.pdbx_strand_id
1 'polypeptide(L)'
;EVKTPTDVKTPAKAQTGAKAKTPTKSKQADSQKILLNLLKRAFEISAQDDDGWVGLGALGQSLQRIEPSFDSRTYGFKSLSLLIKSMPKQVEVKGAKKTGTSTIYVRMKDV
;
A
#
# COMPACT_ATOMS: atom_id res chain seq x y z
N GLU A 1 -10.24 8.70 -31.87
CA GLU A 1 -10.40 8.33 -30.45
C GLU A 1 -10.02 6.86 -30.30
N VAL A 2 -8.87 6.58 -29.69
CA VAL A 2 -8.52 5.22 -29.23
C VAL A 2 -7.64 5.41 -28.00
N LYS A 3 -8.29 5.50 -26.83
CA LYS A 3 -7.62 5.45 -25.54
C LYS A 3 -7.20 4.00 -25.31
N THR A 4 -5.90 3.79 -25.21
CA THR A 4 -5.23 2.56 -24.76
C THR A 4 -5.93 1.95 -23.53
N PRO A 5 -6.48 0.73 -23.61
CA PRO A 5 -6.64 -0.09 -22.42
C PRO A 5 -5.29 -0.73 -22.15
N THR A 6 -4.55 -0.16 -21.20
CA THR A 6 -3.31 -0.78 -20.71
C THR A 6 -3.68 -2.08 -19.99
N ASP A 7 -3.56 -3.19 -20.72
CA ASP A 7 -3.47 -4.54 -20.19
C ASP A 7 -2.28 -4.60 -19.23
N VAL A 8 -2.54 -4.70 -17.93
CA VAL A 8 -1.52 -5.10 -16.95
C VAL A 8 -2.03 -6.32 -16.18
N LYS A 9 -1.89 -7.45 -16.85
CA LYS A 9 -1.74 -8.79 -16.30
C LYS A 9 -0.82 -8.77 -15.06
N THR A 10 -1.36 -9.00 -13.87
CA THR A 10 -0.63 -9.65 -12.75
C THR A 10 -1.63 -10.32 -11.79
N PRO A 11 -1.67 -11.66 -11.71
CA PRO A 11 -2.51 -12.38 -10.77
C PRO A 11 -1.78 -12.50 -9.44
N ALA A 12 -1.91 -11.50 -8.56
CA ALA A 12 -1.38 -11.60 -7.20
C ALA A 12 -2.38 -12.34 -6.30
N LYS A 13 -2.39 -13.67 -6.42
CA LYS A 13 -2.92 -14.60 -5.41
C LYS A 13 -2.09 -14.43 -4.14
N ALA A 14 -2.67 -13.86 -3.08
CA ALA A 14 -2.09 -13.91 -1.74
C ALA A 14 -3.19 -14.13 -0.69
N GLN A 15 -3.40 -15.42 -0.43
CA GLN A 15 -4.19 -15.94 0.66
C GLN A 15 -3.53 -15.58 2.01
N THR A 16 -4.38 -15.31 3.00
CA THR A 16 -4.25 -15.69 4.42
C THR A 16 -2.88 -15.68 5.10
N GLY A 17 -2.75 -14.78 6.08
CA GLY A 17 -2.43 -15.19 7.45
C GLY A 17 -0.95 -15.21 7.87
N ALA A 18 -0.79 -15.00 9.17
CA ALA A 18 0.37 -15.29 10.01
C ALA A 18 1.50 -14.23 10.11
N LYS A 19 1.45 -13.54 11.28
CA LYS A 19 2.55 -13.26 12.22
C LYS A 19 3.88 -12.82 11.60
N ALA A 20 4.17 -11.52 11.67
CA ALA A 20 5.54 -10.99 11.72
C ALA A 20 5.67 -10.22 13.04
N LYS A 21 6.09 -10.89 14.12
CA LYS A 21 7.49 -10.93 14.60
C LYS A 21 8.13 -9.54 14.63
N THR A 22 8.05 -8.96 15.81
CA THR A 22 8.69 -7.73 16.29
C THR A 22 10.20 -7.70 16.04
N PRO A 23 10.73 -6.67 15.35
CA PRO A 23 12.13 -6.29 15.43
C PRO A 23 12.26 -4.92 16.14
N THR A 24 12.75 -4.91 17.38
CA THR A 24 13.42 -3.78 18.06
C THR A 24 12.86 -2.36 17.83
N LYS A 25 12.03 -1.92 18.80
CA LYS A 25 11.20 -0.71 18.87
C LYS A 25 11.87 0.65 18.59
N SER A 26 13.20 0.76 18.66
CA SER A 26 13.90 2.05 18.66
C SER A 26 14.35 2.53 17.27
N LYS A 27 14.77 1.64 16.36
CA LYS A 27 15.15 2.00 14.98
C LYS A 27 13.91 2.13 14.06
N GLN A 28 12.81 1.48 14.45
CA GLN A 28 11.58 1.44 13.68
C GLN A 28 10.79 2.76 13.68
N ALA A 29 10.99 3.63 14.68
CA ALA A 29 10.22 4.87 14.77
C ALA A 29 10.58 5.84 13.63
N ASP A 30 11.88 6.03 13.36
CA ASP A 30 12.36 6.87 12.27
C ASP A 30 11.98 6.31 10.90
N SER A 31 12.15 5.00 10.72
CA SER A 31 11.75 4.30 9.49
C SER A 31 10.24 4.40 9.25
N GLN A 32 9.42 4.34 10.29
CA GLN A 32 7.97 4.51 10.15
C GLN A 32 7.60 5.94 9.73
N LYS A 33 8.32 6.95 10.22
CA LYS A 33 8.08 8.35 9.84
C LYS A 33 8.47 8.61 8.38
N ILE A 34 9.60 8.04 7.93
CA ILE A 34 10.02 8.07 6.52
C ILE A 34 8.97 7.38 5.65
N LEU A 35 8.54 6.17 6.04
CA LEU A 35 7.51 5.41 5.34
C LEU A 35 6.19 6.18 5.23
N LEU A 36 5.76 6.84 6.30
CA LEU A 36 4.54 7.65 6.32
C LEU A 36 4.61 8.82 5.33
N ASN A 37 5.73 9.54 5.32
CA ASN A 37 5.94 10.60 4.35
C ASN A 37 5.92 10.06 2.92
N LEU A 38 6.56 8.91 2.69
CA LEU A 38 6.59 8.28 1.37
C LEU A 38 5.19 7.83 0.92
N LEU A 39 4.41 7.21 1.80
CA LEU A 39 3.03 6.84 1.53
C LEU A 39 2.15 8.05 1.25
N LYS A 40 2.33 9.16 1.98
CA LYS A 40 1.61 10.41 1.74
C LYS A 40 1.91 10.94 0.33
N ARG A 41 3.19 11.03 -0.04
CA ARG A 41 3.61 11.45 -1.38
C ARG A 41 3.07 10.52 -2.47
N ALA A 42 3.14 9.20 -2.24
CA ALA A 42 2.61 8.22 -3.17
C ALA A 42 1.10 8.35 -3.35
N PHE A 43 0.38 8.60 -2.26
CA PHE A 43 -1.06 8.84 -2.30
C PHE A 43 -1.40 10.12 -3.08
N GLU A 44 -0.66 11.21 -2.86
CA GLU A 44 -0.85 12.49 -3.55
C GLU A 44 -0.66 12.40 -5.08
N ILE A 45 0.29 11.59 -5.55
CA ILE A 45 0.52 11.39 -7.00
C ILE A 45 -0.29 10.24 -7.59
N SER A 46 -0.96 9.43 -6.76
CA SER A 46 -1.75 8.31 -7.22
C SER A 46 -3.08 8.76 -7.78
N ALA A 47 -3.60 7.99 -8.74
CA ALA A 47 -4.97 8.14 -9.17
C ALA A 47 -5.91 7.75 -8.02
N GLN A 48 -6.65 8.74 -7.52
CA GLN A 48 -7.70 8.58 -6.51
C GLN A 48 -9.03 8.35 -7.20
N ASP A 49 -9.86 7.46 -6.65
CA ASP A 49 -11.25 7.26 -7.03
C ASP A 49 -12.12 8.45 -6.57
N ASP A 50 -13.36 8.54 -7.04
CA ASP A 50 -14.31 9.62 -6.69
C ASP A 50 -14.56 9.75 -5.18
N ASP A 51 -14.47 8.64 -4.45
CA ASP A 51 -14.60 8.58 -2.99
C ASP A 51 -13.28 8.94 -2.24
N GLY A 52 -12.23 9.34 -2.95
CA GLY A 52 -10.91 9.66 -2.37
C GLY A 52 -10.14 8.42 -1.88
N TRP A 53 -10.38 7.26 -2.49
CA TRP A 53 -9.64 6.03 -2.21
C TRP A 53 -8.61 5.75 -3.31
N VAL A 54 -7.53 5.06 -2.96
CA VAL A 54 -6.52 4.63 -3.93
C VAL A 54 -6.42 3.11 -3.92
N GLY A 55 -6.49 2.48 -5.09
CA GLY A 55 -6.23 1.05 -5.22
C GLY A 55 -4.81 0.70 -4.80
N LEU A 56 -4.62 -0.36 -4.00
CA LEU A 56 -3.31 -0.78 -3.52
C LEU A 56 -2.28 -0.99 -4.64
N GLY A 57 -2.74 -1.48 -5.80
CA GLY A 57 -1.90 -1.61 -6.99
C GLY A 57 -1.40 -0.26 -7.51
N ALA A 58 -2.30 0.72 -7.66
CA ALA A 58 -1.94 2.08 -8.08
C ALA A 58 -1.00 2.75 -7.07
N LEU A 59 -1.28 2.59 -5.76
CA LEU A 59 -0.41 3.11 -4.71
C LEU A 59 0.98 2.49 -4.77
N GLY A 60 1.08 1.17 -4.96
CA GLY A 60 2.36 0.47 -5.10
C GLY A 60 3.16 0.94 -6.32
N GLN A 61 2.49 1.18 -7.45
CA GLN A 61 3.13 1.76 -8.64
C GLN A 61 3.66 3.16 -8.35
N SER A 62 2.87 4.04 -7.75
CA SER A 62 3.30 5.38 -7.34
C SER A 62 4.46 5.36 -6.35
N LEU A 63 4.44 4.41 -5.41
CA LEU A 63 5.50 4.21 -4.43
C LEU A 63 6.83 3.87 -5.11
N GLN A 64 6.82 2.97 -6.09
CA GLN A 64 7.99 2.62 -6.90
C GLN A 64 8.51 3.78 -7.75
N ARG A 65 7.63 4.72 -8.14
CA ARG A 65 8.03 5.93 -8.89
C ARG A 65 8.72 6.97 -8.01
N ILE A 66 8.31 7.09 -6.75
CA ILE A 66 8.92 8.03 -5.80
C ILE A 66 10.16 7.43 -5.16
N GLU A 67 10.06 6.18 -4.72
CA GLU A 67 11.13 5.45 -4.09
C GLU A 67 11.29 4.06 -4.71
N PRO A 68 12.14 3.92 -5.74
CA PRO A 68 12.36 2.64 -6.42
C PRO A 68 13.07 1.62 -5.51
N SER A 69 13.84 2.09 -4.52
CA SER A 69 14.49 1.24 -3.51
C SER A 69 13.52 0.78 -2.41
N PHE A 70 12.24 1.15 -2.50
CA PHE A 70 11.25 0.79 -1.52
C PHE A 70 11.02 -0.73 -1.51
N ASP A 71 11.30 -1.35 -0.37
CA ASP A 71 11.03 -2.76 -0.15
C ASP A 71 10.34 -3.00 1.20
N SER A 72 9.19 -3.68 1.18
CA SER A 72 8.37 -3.93 2.38
C SER A 72 9.09 -4.79 3.44
N ARG A 73 10.04 -5.63 3.02
CA ARG A 73 10.80 -6.54 3.89
C ARG A 73 11.82 -5.78 4.72
N THR A 74 12.35 -4.66 4.21
CA THR A 74 13.21 -3.75 5.00
C THR A 74 12.48 -3.21 6.24
N TYR A 75 11.15 -3.13 6.18
CA TYR A 75 10.28 -2.73 7.29
C TYR A 75 9.76 -3.93 8.12
N GLY A 76 10.12 -5.17 7.78
CA GLY A 76 9.68 -6.38 8.46
C GLY A 76 8.34 -6.95 7.97
N PHE A 77 7.83 -6.51 6.83
CA PHE A 77 6.54 -6.95 6.29
C PHE A 77 6.71 -7.75 5.00
N LYS A 78 5.90 -8.81 4.86
CA LYS A 78 5.93 -9.69 3.68
C LYS A 78 5.38 -9.02 2.42
N SER A 79 4.54 -7.99 2.56
CA SER A 79 3.88 -7.31 1.45
C SER A 79 3.42 -5.91 1.86
N LEU A 80 3.28 -5.01 0.87
CA LEU A 80 2.76 -3.65 1.05
C LEU A 80 1.38 -3.64 1.73
N SER A 81 0.50 -4.58 1.39
CA SER A 81 -0.82 -4.73 2.03
C SER A 81 -0.72 -4.96 3.55
N LEU A 82 0.27 -5.74 3.99
CA LEU A 82 0.48 -6.05 5.41
C LEU A 82 1.11 -4.86 6.14
N LEU A 83 2.04 -4.18 5.47
CA LEU A 83 2.68 -2.96 5.95
C LEU A 83 1.65 -1.87 6.23
N ILE A 84 0.80 -1.55 5.25
CA ILE A 84 -0.22 -0.50 5.38
C ILE A 84 -1.24 -0.88 6.46
N LYS A 85 -1.66 -2.15 6.53
CA LYS A 85 -2.54 -2.64 7.61
C LYS A 85 -1.94 -2.52 9.01
N SER A 86 -0.62 -2.45 9.13
CA SER A 86 0.07 -2.26 10.40
C SER A 86 -0.01 -0.83 10.93
N MET A 87 -0.46 0.14 10.12
CA MET A 87 -0.50 1.56 10.46
C MET A 87 -1.93 2.14 10.51
N PRO A 88 -2.90 1.50 11.20
CA PRO A 88 -4.32 1.89 11.15
C PRO A 88 -4.61 3.29 11.71
N LYS A 89 -3.66 3.87 12.47
CA LYS A 89 -3.75 5.24 13.00
C LYS A 89 -3.60 6.30 11.91
N GLN A 90 -2.87 5.98 10.85
CA GLN A 90 -2.44 6.93 9.82
C GLN A 90 -3.03 6.61 8.45
N VAL A 91 -3.37 5.35 8.21
CA VAL A 91 -3.94 4.87 6.95
C VAL A 91 -5.18 4.04 7.22
N GLU A 92 -6.20 4.26 6.40
CA GLU A 92 -7.37 3.38 6.30
C GLU A 92 -7.17 2.39 5.16
N VAL A 93 -7.51 1.14 5.43
CA VAL A 93 -7.46 0.06 4.45
C VAL A 93 -8.84 -0.55 4.33
N LYS A 94 -9.40 -0.52 3.13
CA LYS A 94 -10.69 -1.12 2.80
C LYS A 94 -10.46 -2.29 1.86
N GLY A 95 -10.83 -3.50 2.29
CA GLY A 95 -10.74 -4.70 1.46
C GLY A 95 -12.13 -5.13 1.00
N ALA A 96 -12.42 -5.05 -0.30
CA ALA A 96 -13.61 -5.65 -0.87
C ALA A 96 -13.28 -7.07 -1.33
N LYS A 97 -13.77 -8.08 -0.60
CA LYS A 97 -13.82 -9.45 -1.13
C LYS A 97 -15.08 -9.57 -1.97
N LYS A 98 -14.99 -9.24 -3.27
CA LYS A 98 -16.01 -9.69 -4.23
C LYS A 98 -15.57 -11.06 -4.75
N THR A 99 -16.52 -11.99 -4.83
CA THR A 99 -16.34 -13.38 -5.28
C THR A 99 -15.30 -13.49 -6.39
N GLY A 100 -14.10 -14.00 -6.05
CA GLY A 100 -12.98 -14.22 -6.99
C GLY A 100 -11.85 -13.18 -6.98
N THR A 101 -12.10 -11.91 -6.64
CA THR A 101 -11.10 -10.83 -6.69
C THR A 101 -11.12 -9.97 -5.42
N SER A 102 -9.99 -9.96 -4.70
CA SER A 102 -9.80 -9.10 -3.54
C SER A 102 -9.21 -7.77 -3.97
N THR A 103 -10.05 -6.74 -4.10
CA THR A 103 -9.58 -5.37 -4.34
C THR A 103 -9.35 -4.68 -3.01
N ILE A 104 -8.11 -4.25 -2.77
CA ILE A 104 -7.73 -3.49 -1.58
C ILE A 104 -7.59 -2.03 -1.98
N TYR A 105 -8.25 -1.17 -1.23
CA TYR A 105 -8.18 0.27 -1.32
C TYR A 105 -7.54 0.82 -0.06
N VAL A 106 -6.82 1.92 -0.22
CA VAL A 106 -6.09 2.61 0.84
C VAL A 106 -6.45 4.08 0.79
N ARG A 107 -6.61 4.69 1.97
CA ARG A 107 -6.80 6.14 2.12
C ARG A 107 -5.89 6.64 3.25
N MET A 108 -5.25 7.79 3.04
CA MET A 108 -4.51 8.44 4.12
C MET A 108 -5.50 9.12 5.07
N LYS A 109 -5.30 8.96 6.39
CA LYS A 109 -5.98 9.79 7.38
C LYS A 109 -5.20 11.08 7.52
N ASP A 110 -5.92 12.19 7.48
CA ASP A 110 -5.36 13.45 7.94
C ASP A 110 -5.21 13.36 9.46
N VAL A 111 -4.01 13.64 9.96
CA VAL A 111 -3.67 13.65 11.39
C VAL A 111 -3.33 15.05 11.85
#